data_AF-A0A258L0T2-F1
#
_entry.id   AF-A0A258L0T2-F1
#
_cell.length_a   1.000
_cell.length_b   1.000
_cell.length_c   1.000
_cell.angle_alpha   90.00
_cell.angle_beta   90.00
_cell.angle_gamma   90.00
#
_symmetry.space_group_name_H-M   'P 1'
#
loop_
_entity.id
_entity.type
_entity.pdbx_description
1 polymer ?
#
loop_
_entity_poly.entity_id
_entity_poly.type
_entity_poly.pdbx_seq_one_letter_code
_entity_poly.pdbx_strand_id
1 'polypeptide(L)'
;MRRARAIVAAGVVLGLAGCAGGSGSGDPGAKPLPVGETCQSLRGQLDRLLARGVQPKVEALSAGRKLSPKDKADAEAYNRILNQYLGARCHVA
;
A
#
# COMPACT_ATOMS: atom_id res chain seq x y z
N MET A 1 -33.19 -43.41 -27.44
CA MET A 1 -34.40 -42.66 -27.05
C MET A 1 -34.70 -42.89 -25.58
N ARG A 2 -34.62 -41.86 -24.74
CA ARG A 2 -35.50 -41.58 -23.58
C ARG A 2 -35.02 -40.29 -22.93
N ARG A 3 -35.85 -39.26 -23.07
CA ARG A 3 -35.70 -37.93 -22.48
C ARG A 3 -36.15 -38.02 -21.03
N ALA A 4 -35.38 -37.46 -20.11
CA ALA A 4 -35.90 -37.00 -18.83
C ALA A 4 -35.18 -35.70 -18.47
N ARG A 5 -35.84 -34.58 -18.78
CA ARG A 5 -35.52 -33.27 -18.21
C ARG A 5 -36.04 -33.29 -16.77
N ALA A 6 -35.18 -33.02 -15.81
CA ALA A 6 -35.59 -32.53 -14.50
C ALA A 6 -34.64 -31.38 -14.14
N ILE A 7 -35.15 -30.17 -14.33
CA ILE A 7 -34.59 -28.94 -13.81
C ILE A 7 -34.96 -28.91 -12.33
N VAL A 8 -33.98 -28.91 -11.44
CA VAL A 8 -34.16 -28.45 -10.06
C VAL A 8 -33.09 -27.39 -9.81
N ALA A 9 -33.57 -26.17 -9.64
CA ALA A 9 -32.82 -24.99 -9.27
C ALA A 9 -32.45 -25.00 -7.78
N ALA A 10 -31.53 -24.10 -7.44
CA ALA A 10 -31.16 -23.63 -6.11
C ALA A 10 -30.12 -24.46 -5.34
N GLY A 11 -28.88 -23.98 -5.45
CA GLY A 11 -27.77 -24.37 -4.60
C GLY A 11 -26.58 -23.47 -4.89
N VAL A 12 -26.75 -22.15 -4.71
CA VAL A 12 -25.63 -21.20 -4.69
C VAL A 12 -24.78 -21.54 -3.47
N VAL A 13 -23.79 -22.41 -3.65
CA VAL A 13 -22.69 -22.54 -2.70
C VAL A 13 -21.73 -21.42 -3.04
N LEU A 14 -21.92 -20.28 -2.38
CA LEU A 14 -20.89 -19.25 -2.20
C LEU A 14 -19.73 -19.88 -1.42
N GLY A 15 -18.93 -20.68 -2.12
CA GLY A 15 -17.59 -21.02 -1.71
C GLY A 15 -16.70 -19.81 -1.96
N LEU A 16 -16.90 -18.76 -1.17
CA LEU A 16 -15.84 -17.83 -0.86
C LEU A 16 -14.74 -18.70 -0.27
N ALA A 17 -13.76 -19.08 -1.10
CA ALA A 17 -12.42 -19.35 -0.65
C ALA A 17 -11.96 -18.03 -0.01
N GLY A 18 -12.39 -17.85 1.23
CA GLY A 18 -11.93 -16.81 2.10
C GLY A 18 -10.43 -16.87 2.06
N CYS A 19 -9.85 -15.71 1.76
CA CYS A 19 -8.57 -15.30 2.29
C CYS A 19 -8.43 -15.95 3.66
N ALA A 20 -7.55 -16.96 3.76
CA ALA A 20 -7.36 -17.69 4.99
C ALA A 20 -7.01 -16.65 6.06
N GLY A 21 -7.97 -16.41 6.95
CA GLY A 21 -7.81 -15.60 8.14
C GLY A 21 -6.82 -16.32 9.03
N GLY A 22 -5.54 -16.04 8.83
CA GLY A 22 -4.53 -16.26 9.83
C GLY A 22 -4.79 -15.27 10.96
N SER A 23 -5.30 -15.77 12.08
CA SER A 23 -5.35 -15.08 13.37
C SER A 23 -3.95 -14.91 13.97
N GLY A 24 -3.01 -14.37 13.19
CA GLY A 24 -1.79 -13.78 13.70
C GLY A 24 -1.94 -12.27 13.59
N SER A 25 -1.72 -11.54 14.68
CA SER A 25 -1.46 -10.10 14.63
C SER A 25 -0.27 -9.86 13.69
N GLY A 26 -0.54 -9.73 12.39
CA GLY A 26 0.45 -9.60 11.32
C GLY A 26 0.98 -8.17 11.19
N ASP A 27 1.11 -7.45 12.30
CA ASP A 27 1.92 -6.24 12.30
C ASP A 27 3.38 -6.73 12.39
N PRO A 28 4.25 -6.48 11.40
CA PRO A 28 5.65 -6.92 11.42
C PRO A 28 6.50 -6.27 12.55
N GLY A 29 5.85 -5.69 13.57
CA GLY A 29 6.44 -4.85 14.59
C GLY A 29 6.82 -3.48 14.04
N ALA A 30 7.03 -2.52 14.95
CA ALA A 30 7.64 -1.27 14.59
C ALA A 30 9.06 -1.52 14.07
N LYS A 31 9.35 -1.07 12.85
CA LYS A 31 10.72 -1.03 12.34
C LYS A 31 11.48 0.10 13.05
N PRO A 32 12.77 -0.09 13.37
CA PRO A 32 13.56 0.99 13.94
C PRO A 32 13.63 2.17 12.96
N LEU A 33 13.63 3.38 13.52
CA LEU A 33 13.90 4.59 12.75
C LEU A 33 15.33 4.54 12.16
N PRO A 34 15.57 5.18 11.00
CA PRO A 34 16.92 5.40 10.52
C PRO A 34 17.78 6.13 11.57
N VAL A 35 19.08 5.86 11.59
CA VAL A 35 20.01 6.50 12.53
C VAL A 35 19.94 8.02 12.39
N GLY A 36 19.69 8.72 13.50
CA GLY A 36 19.59 10.19 13.53
C GLY A 36 18.25 10.77 13.07
N GLU A 37 17.28 9.94 12.68
CA GLU A 37 15.93 10.38 12.30
C GLU A 37 14.94 10.25 13.46
N THR A 38 13.94 11.13 13.46
CA THR A 38 12.79 11.14 14.37
C THR A 38 11.50 11.12 13.55
N CYS A 39 10.38 10.75 14.17
CA CYS A 39 9.08 10.85 13.50
C CYS A 39 8.76 12.27 13.01
N GLN A 40 9.20 13.29 13.75
CA GLN A 40 9.03 14.69 13.35
C GLN A 40 9.90 15.07 12.15
N SER A 41 11.16 14.63 12.11
CA SER A 41 12.04 14.93 10.97
C SER A 41 11.59 14.21 9.71
N LEU A 42 11.12 12.95 9.80
CA LEU A 42 10.53 12.23 8.67
C LEU A 42 9.26 12.94 8.15
N ARG A 43 8.37 13.38 9.05
CA ARG A 43 7.18 14.16 8.67
C ARG A 43 7.57 15.45 7.94
N GLY A 44 8.52 16.20 8.47
CA GLY A 44 9.01 17.42 7.81
C GLY A 44 9.68 17.17 6.45
N GLN A 45 10.26 15.98 6.22
CA GLN A 45 10.74 15.60 4.89
C GLN A 45 9.59 15.29 3.93
N LEU A 46 8.55 14.59 4.38
CA LEU A 46 7.34 14.34 3.59
C LEU A 46 6.65 15.65 3.20
N ASP A 47 6.46 16.56 4.15
CA ASP A 47 5.81 17.86 3.91
C ASP A 47 6.57 18.69 2.88
N ARG A 48 7.91 18.69 2.95
CA ARG A 48 8.76 19.36 1.94
C ARG A 48 8.63 18.77 0.55
N LEU A 49 8.39 17.47 0.43
CA LEU A 49 8.15 16.82 -0.87
C LEU A 49 6.72 17.10 -1.37
N LEU A 50 5.74 17.08 -0.48
CA LEU A 50 4.35 17.44 -0.80
C LEU A 50 4.25 18.89 -1.29
N ALA A 51 4.92 19.83 -0.63
CA ALA A 51 5.00 21.22 -1.05
C ALA A 51 5.62 21.42 -2.45
N ARG A 52 6.43 20.46 -2.93
CA ARG A 52 6.97 20.43 -4.30
C ARG A 52 6.03 19.79 -5.32
N GLY A 53 4.80 19.44 -4.93
CA GLY A 53 3.82 18.82 -5.81
C GLY A 53 4.18 17.39 -6.20
N VAL A 54 4.71 16.59 -5.26
CA VAL A 54 5.13 15.21 -5.56
C VAL A 54 3.98 14.23 -5.77
N GLN A 55 2.77 14.51 -5.24
CA GLN A 55 1.60 13.62 -5.32
C GLN A 55 1.30 13.10 -6.74
N PRO A 56 1.07 13.95 -7.75
CA PRO A 56 0.79 13.48 -9.10
C PRO A 56 1.94 12.67 -9.71
N LYS A 57 3.18 12.90 -9.26
CA LYS A 57 4.38 12.16 -9.70
C LYS A 57 4.39 10.76 -9.10
N VAL A 58 4.00 10.61 -7.84
CA VAL A 58 3.87 9.29 -7.18
C VAL A 58 2.79 8.45 -7.86
N GLU A 59 1.65 9.06 -8.18
CA GLU A 59 0.57 8.40 -8.93
C GLU A 59 1.05 7.99 -10.33
N ALA A 60 1.75 8.88 -11.03
CA ALA A 60 2.32 8.58 -12.33
C ALA A 60 3.35 7.44 -12.28
N LEU A 61 4.24 7.45 -11.29
CA LEU A 61 5.23 6.40 -11.07
C LEU A 61 4.54 5.06 -10.81
N SER A 62 3.50 5.06 -9.95
CA SER A 62 2.73 3.86 -9.61
C SER A 62 1.93 3.31 -10.79
N ALA A 63 1.45 4.19 -11.67
CA ALA A 63 0.78 3.83 -12.92
C ALA A 63 1.75 3.43 -14.05
N GLY A 64 3.06 3.39 -13.79
CA GLY A 64 4.07 3.05 -14.80
C GLY A 64 4.24 4.09 -15.90
N ARG A 65 3.75 5.32 -15.70
CA ARG A 65 3.93 6.43 -16.65
C ARG A 65 5.38 6.87 -16.68
N LYS A 66 5.83 7.31 -17.86
CA LYS A 66 7.15 7.93 -17.98
C LYS A 66 7.18 9.26 -17.23
N LEU A 67 8.23 9.44 -16.44
CA LEU A 67 8.53 10.66 -15.69
C LEU A 67 9.91 11.18 -16.08
N SER A 68 10.14 12.47 -15.91
CA SER A 68 11.50 13.01 -15.99
C SER A 68 12.37 12.36 -14.88
N PRO A 69 13.70 12.28 -15.06
CA PRO A 69 14.59 11.72 -14.03
C PRO A 69 14.42 12.40 -12.67
N LYS A 70 14.22 13.72 -12.67
CA LYS A 70 13.98 14.51 -11.46
C LYS A 70 12.65 14.14 -10.79
N ASP A 71 11.57 14.03 -11.55
CA ASP A 71 10.24 13.73 -11.00
C ASP A 71 10.17 12.30 -10.44
N LYS A 72 10.85 11.37 -11.11
CA LYS A 72 11.01 10.00 -10.63
C LYS A 72 11.77 9.99 -9.31
N ALA A 73 12.88 10.71 -9.20
CA ALA A 73 13.67 10.78 -7.98
C ALA A 73 12.88 11.40 -6.80
N ASP A 74 12.10 12.46 -7.05
CA ASP A 74 11.24 13.04 -6.02
C ASP A 74 10.17 12.03 -5.55
N ALA A 75 9.51 11.33 -6.47
CA ALA A 75 8.48 10.33 -6.14
C ALA A 75 9.06 9.12 -5.37
N GLU A 76 10.23 8.62 -5.78
CA GLU A 76 10.93 7.55 -5.08
C GLU A 76 11.41 7.96 -3.69
N ALA A 77 11.90 9.20 -3.55
CA ALA A 77 12.28 9.75 -2.25
C ALA A 77 11.07 9.82 -1.31
N TYR A 78 9.93 10.32 -1.80
CA TYR A 78 8.69 10.35 -1.04
C TYR A 78 8.27 8.96 -0.58
N ASN A 79 8.24 7.97 -1.48
CA ASN A 79 7.87 6.60 -1.14
C ASN A 79 8.84 5.97 -0.12
N ARG A 80 10.16 6.21 -0.23
CA ARG A 80 11.11 5.72 0.78
C ARG A 80 10.83 6.29 2.17
N ILE A 81 10.66 7.62 2.27
CA ILE A 81 10.43 8.28 3.55
C ILE A 81 9.08 7.86 4.13
N LEU A 82 8.05 7.76 3.28
CA LEU A 82 6.73 7.30 3.69
C LEU A 82 6.79 5.88 4.27
N ASN A 83 7.53 4.97 3.63
CA ASN A 83 7.72 3.62 4.14
C ASN A 83 8.48 3.58 5.48
N GLN A 84 9.45 4.47 5.68
CA GLN A 84 10.13 4.60 6.98
C GLN A 84 9.19 5.14 8.06
N TYR A 85 8.43 6.18 7.74
CA TYR A 85 7.46 6.80 8.64
C TYR A 85 6.35 5.82 9.07
N LEU A 86 5.80 5.08 8.10
CA LEU A 86 4.78 4.06 8.36
C LEU A 86 5.37 2.85 9.09
N GLY A 87 6.54 2.37 8.67
CA GLY A 87 7.21 1.23 9.28
C GLY A 87 7.62 1.48 10.73
N ALA A 88 8.05 2.70 11.06
CA ALA A 88 8.33 3.12 12.43
C ALA A 88 7.07 3.49 13.23
N ARG A 89 5.88 3.32 12.66
CA ARG A 89 4.59 3.61 13.30
C ARG A 89 4.44 5.06 13.78
N CYS A 90 5.14 6.00 13.14
CA CYS A 90 5.10 7.43 13.48
C CYS A 90 3.73 8.10 13.28
N HIS A 91 2.77 7.41 12.66
CA HIS A 91 1.40 7.88 12.46
C HIS A 91 0.47 7.56 13.64
N VAL A 92 0.87 6.66 14.54
CA VAL A 92 0.11 6.28 15.75
C VAL A 92 0.87 6.58 17.05
N ALA A 93 2.10 7.06 16.93
CA ALA A 93 2.96 7.46 18.05
C ALA A 93 2.60 8.85 18.58
#